data_AF-A0A9W7BP90-F1
#
_entry.id   AF-A0A9W7BP90-F1
#
_cell.length_a   1.000
_cell.length_b   1.000
_cell.length_c   1.000
_cell.angle_alpha   90.00
_cell.angle_beta   90.00
_cell.angle_gamma   90.00
#
_symmetry.space_group_name_H-M   'P 1'
#
loop_
_entity.id
_entity.type
_entity.pdbx_description
1 polymer ?
#
loop_
_entity_poly.entity_id
_entity_poly.type
_entity_poly.pdbx_seq_one_letter_code
_entity_poly.pdbx_strand_id
1 'polypeptide(L)'
;MTRSKPTPPNYYKPMMPGVVKNFGSMTVPELRAEIVEKCSKTNTPKPPKLNSMKKAKLLEELSFSEPHLGRHESYTVRALNLTLLEVEDAPVKGDGNEKVEGEVIVEKIEANSTMMERVSDFTKLRRGDHVCVGLNPLRKIVTAFDKMLQYMAHFEILNAYHHFIMYDDVHHLSKDGIPMTMDDKPAMICEYSNTPGGAMEQAWKYGLKSVWDSPAPWMRIPFYDYVEGCSTDSAGKGIGIYRIKEDLDETDRDTIVKNMDALLASHETYSFIYRNCEHAAFAFNPKRPVWVSPQVPYLFWNLFRVLINSGSIYFLLNNPIPDPRNSTTSSIHIYHIFCLLYHSLSTFPVAMQSVVQLVRTVMSLTAKKERNDLSKPVFYHLIYKEFMRACLGGGLACLCLGLLPKMVRDTDQKSLAAALVLLAYTISNGLFNLSCFVTIRAMLYANGGVAVPMVGKKGRKFGRGRGEEGEKQNTRSSSRSRGRSTSKGRKNK
;
A
#
# COMPACT_ATOMS: atom_id res chain seq x y z
N MET A 1 44.45 37.05 -26.34
CA MET A 1 44.21 35.60 -26.46
C MET A 1 43.20 35.18 -25.39
N THR A 2 41.92 35.28 -25.73
CA THR A 2 40.79 34.97 -24.84
C THR A 2 40.41 33.50 -25.00
N ARG A 3 40.64 32.69 -23.95
CA ARG A 3 40.25 31.28 -23.91
C ARG A 3 38.73 31.18 -23.85
N SER A 4 38.12 30.66 -24.92
CA SER A 4 36.72 30.25 -24.96
C SER A 4 36.46 29.11 -23.96
N LYS A 5 35.41 29.24 -23.15
CA LYS A 5 34.92 28.16 -22.28
C LYS A 5 34.41 26.99 -23.13
N PRO A 6 34.63 25.73 -22.72
CA PRO A 6 34.10 24.58 -23.44
C PRO A 6 32.60 24.44 -23.18
N THR A 7 31.83 24.32 -24.25
CA THR A 7 30.42 23.95 -24.24
C THR A 7 30.29 22.49 -23.76
N PRO A 8 29.36 22.15 -22.85
CA PRO A 8 29.16 20.77 -22.41
C PRO A 8 28.60 19.88 -23.54
N PRO A 9 28.81 18.55 -23.50
CA PRO A 9 28.32 17.63 -24.52
C PRO A 9 26.80 17.49 -24.47
N ASN A 10 26.16 17.65 -25.63
CA ASN A 10 24.75 17.33 -25.87
C ASN A 10 24.53 15.82 -25.81
N TYR A 11 24.12 15.30 -24.65
CA TYR A 11 23.45 14.01 -24.58
C TYR A 11 21.94 14.27 -24.62
N TYR A 12 21.27 13.67 -25.62
CA TYR A 12 19.86 13.87 -26.01
C TYR A 12 19.58 15.06 -26.93
N LYS A 13 19.47 14.74 -28.22
CA LYS A 13 18.87 15.62 -29.24
C LYS A 13 17.35 15.53 -29.05
N PRO A 14 16.64 16.58 -28.62
CA PRO A 14 15.18 16.55 -28.57
C PRO A 14 14.64 16.41 -29.99
N MET A 15 13.70 15.49 -30.20
CA MET A 15 12.88 15.50 -31.41
C MET A 15 12.14 16.84 -31.45
N MET A 16 12.33 17.61 -32.53
CA MET A 16 11.60 18.84 -32.79
C MET A 16 10.09 18.59 -32.75
N PRO A 17 9.29 19.44 -32.09
CA PRO A 17 7.84 19.33 -32.16
C PRO A 17 7.38 19.79 -33.55
N GLY A 18 6.74 18.87 -34.27
CA GLY A 18 5.85 19.25 -35.36
C GLY A 18 4.73 20.13 -34.81
N VAL A 19 4.35 21.16 -35.57
CA VAL A 19 3.34 22.17 -35.26
C VAL A 19 2.06 21.54 -34.71
N VAL A 20 1.85 21.60 -33.39
CA VAL A 20 0.58 21.29 -32.73
C VAL A 20 -0.22 22.58 -32.60
N LYS A 21 -1.43 22.58 -33.16
CA LYS A 21 -2.38 23.70 -33.09
C LYS A 21 -2.69 24.07 -31.64
N ASN A 22 -2.70 25.38 -31.38
CA ASN A 22 -3.09 26.00 -30.11
C ASN A 22 -4.40 25.42 -29.55
N PHE A 23 -4.28 24.64 -28.48
CA PHE A 23 -5.32 24.52 -27.46
C PHE A 23 -4.87 25.34 -26.26
N GLY A 24 -5.79 26.14 -25.70
CA GLY A 24 -5.51 27.13 -24.66
C GLY A 24 -4.61 26.59 -23.55
N SER A 25 -3.37 27.11 -23.49
CA SER A 25 -2.40 26.78 -22.46
C SER A 25 -2.76 27.55 -21.19
N MET A 26 -3.21 26.86 -20.15
CA MET A 26 -3.17 27.42 -18.81
C MET A 26 -1.71 27.49 -18.33
N THR A 27 -1.35 28.60 -17.70
CA THR A 27 -0.04 28.73 -17.05
C THR A 27 0.00 27.87 -15.78
N VAL A 28 1.19 27.45 -15.34
CA VAL A 28 1.34 26.61 -14.12
C VAL A 28 0.75 27.27 -12.86
N PRO A 29 0.86 28.60 -12.64
CA PRO A 29 0.12 29.28 -11.58
C PRO A 29 -1.40 29.17 -11.72
N GLU A 30 -1.93 29.19 -12.95
CA GLU A 30 -3.36 28.99 -13.21
C GLU A 30 -3.77 27.54 -12.93
N LEU A 31 -2.97 26.54 -13.31
CA LEU A 31 -3.26 25.13 -12.99
C LEU A 31 -3.23 24.90 -11.48
N ARG A 32 -2.25 25.48 -10.78
CA ARG A 32 -2.16 25.41 -9.32
C ARG A 32 -3.31 26.16 -8.65
N ALA A 33 -3.69 27.34 -9.15
CA ALA A 33 -4.83 28.09 -8.66
C ALA A 33 -6.13 27.33 -8.90
N GLU A 34 -6.31 26.69 -10.06
CA GLU A 34 -7.49 25.89 -10.38
C GLU A 34 -7.56 24.62 -9.53
N ILE A 35 -6.44 23.94 -9.27
CA ILE A 35 -6.38 22.78 -8.36
C ILE A 35 -6.71 23.23 -6.93
N VAL A 36 -6.09 24.30 -6.43
CA VAL A 36 -6.36 24.84 -5.08
C VAL A 36 -7.81 25.32 -4.96
N GLU A 37 -8.34 25.98 -5.99
CA GLU A 37 -9.72 26.45 -6.06
C GLU A 37 -10.71 25.27 -6.09
N LYS A 38 -10.46 24.24 -6.90
CA LYS A 38 -11.27 23.01 -6.92
C LYS A 38 -11.22 22.29 -5.57
N CYS A 39 -10.05 22.20 -4.93
CA CYS A 39 -9.90 21.64 -3.58
C CYS A 39 -10.58 22.49 -2.49
N SER A 40 -10.68 23.81 -2.69
CA SER A 40 -11.42 24.70 -1.77
C SER A 40 -12.94 24.66 -1.95
N LYS A 41 -13.41 24.30 -3.16
CA LYS A 41 -14.83 24.23 -3.54
C LYS A 41 -15.44 22.84 -3.36
N THR A 42 -14.65 21.80 -3.11
CA THR A 42 -15.18 20.51 -2.66
C THR A 42 -15.78 20.67 -1.27
N ASN A 43 -17.10 20.91 -1.23
CA ASN A 43 -17.92 20.84 -0.03
C ASN A 43 -17.71 19.46 0.62
N THR A 44 -16.94 19.39 1.70
CA THR A 44 -17.10 18.31 2.67
C THR A 44 -18.56 18.30 3.10
N PRO A 45 -19.30 17.18 3.00
CA PRO A 45 -20.67 17.14 3.46
C PRO A 45 -20.71 17.52 4.94
N LYS A 46 -21.44 18.59 5.28
CA LYS A 46 -21.76 18.88 6.67
C LYS A 46 -22.37 17.61 7.27
N PRO A 47 -21.92 17.15 8.45
CA PRO A 47 -22.51 15.98 9.09
C PRO A 47 -24.02 16.23 9.21
N PRO A 48 -24.87 15.20 8.95
CA PRO A 48 -26.30 15.38 9.04
C PRO A 48 -26.64 15.88 10.44
N LYS A 49 -27.41 16.97 10.52
CA LYS A 49 -27.97 17.46 11.79
C LYS A 49 -28.80 16.32 12.39
N LEU A 50 -28.24 15.62 13.38
CA LEU A 50 -28.97 14.62 14.13
C LEU A 50 -30.13 15.32 14.86
N ASN A 51 -31.35 14.85 14.59
CA ASN A 51 -32.56 15.32 15.28
C ASN A 51 -32.38 15.12 16.80
N SER A 52 -32.75 16.13 17.61
CA SER A 52 -32.46 16.19 19.05
C SER A 52 -32.99 14.98 19.83
N MET A 53 -34.06 14.33 19.35
CA MET A 53 -34.57 13.09 19.92
C MET A 53 -33.64 11.88 19.75
N LYS A 54 -32.89 11.78 18.64
CA LYS A 54 -31.95 10.65 18.43
C LYS A 54 -30.70 10.78 19.29
N LYS A 55 -30.31 12.02 19.64
CA LYS A 55 -29.17 12.28 20.53
C LYS A 55 -29.48 11.96 22.00
N ALA A 56 -30.73 12.18 22.43
CA ALA A 56 -31.19 11.81 23.77
C ALA A 56 -31.26 10.29 23.96
N LYS A 57 -31.82 9.56 22.97
CA LYS A 57 -31.93 8.10 23.03
C LYS A 57 -30.56 7.38 23.01
N LEU A 58 -29.56 7.95 22.33
CA LEU A 58 -28.20 7.39 22.29
C LEU A 58 -27.41 7.64 23.58
N LEU A 59 -27.74 8.70 24.33
CA LEU A 59 -27.11 8.99 25.62
C LEU A 59 -27.73 8.17 26.75
N GLU A 60 -29.02 7.85 26.65
CA GLU A 60 -29.73 6.98 27.59
C GLU A 60 -29.28 5.51 27.49
N GLU A 61 -28.93 5.04 26.29
CA GLU A 61 -28.36 3.69 26.08
C GLU A 61 -26.86 3.58 26.48
N LEU A 62 -26.16 4.69 26.71
CA LEU A 62 -24.74 4.71 27.09
C LEU A 62 -24.49 4.91 28.59
N SER A 63 -25.54 5.15 29.37
CA SER A 63 -25.44 5.32 30.82
C SER A 63 -26.33 4.32 31.54
N PHE A 64 -25.90 3.06 31.66
CA PHE A 64 -26.22 2.15 32.79
C PHE A 64 -25.69 0.74 32.49
N SER A 65 -24.61 0.33 33.16
CA SER A 65 -24.54 -0.91 33.98
C SER A 65 -23.10 -1.42 34.18
N GLU A 66 -22.63 -1.29 35.42
CA GLU A 66 -21.74 -2.22 36.12
C GLU A 66 -22.28 -2.32 37.57
N PRO A 67 -21.94 -3.34 38.39
CA PRO A 67 -21.48 -4.70 38.09
C PRO A 67 -22.32 -5.76 38.85
N HIS A 68 -22.41 -6.99 38.33
CA HIS A 68 -22.70 -8.15 39.19
C HIS A 68 -21.73 -9.29 38.92
N LEU A 69 -21.02 -9.67 39.99
CA LEU A 69 -20.21 -10.87 40.12
C LEU A 69 -21.03 -12.14 39.81
N GLY A 70 -20.35 -13.11 39.21
CA GLY A 70 -20.61 -14.52 39.48
C GLY A 70 -21.07 -15.36 38.29
N ARG A 71 -20.11 -15.87 37.51
CA ARG A 71 -19.86 -17.31 37.36
C ARG A 71 -18.70 -17.54 36.39
N HIS A 72 -17.68 -18.21 36.91
CA HIS A 72 -16.68 -18.91 36.12
C HIS A 72 -17.39 -19.88 35.18
N GLU A 73 -17.20 -19.73 33.88
CA GLU A 73 -17.14 -20.85 32.97
C GLU A 73 -16.19 -20.49 31.81
N SER A 74 -15.21 -21.37 31.65
CA SER A 74 -14.08 -21.31 30.74
C SER A 74 -14.50 -21.18 29.27
N TYR A 75 -14.15 -20.06 28.63
CA TYR A 75 -14.08 -19.95 27.18
C TYR A 75 -12.64 -19.68 26.75
N THR A 76 -11.74 -20.56 27.17
CA THR A 76 -10.42 -20.71 26.60
C THR A 76 -10.45 -22.03 25.83
N VAL A 77 -10.06 -22.02 24.55
CA VAL A 77 -10.07 -23.17 23.61
C VAL A 77 -11.43 -23.41 22.89
N ARG A 78 -11.91 -22.41 22.14
CA ARG A 78 -12.85 -22.67 21.02
C ARG A 78 -12.68 -21.77 19.79
N ALA A 79 -11.56 -21.04 19.70
CA ALA A 79 -11.21 -20.21 18.55
C ALA A 79 -10.30 -20.91 17.52
N LEU A 80 -9.94 -22.18 17.74
CA LEU A 80 -9.03 -22.95 16.88
C LEU A 80 -9.70 -24.11 16.11
N ASN A 81 -11.03 -24.25 16.19
CA ASN A 81 -11.76 -25.37 15.56
C ASN A 81 -12.96 -24.95 14.66
N LEU A 82 -12.96 -23.72 14.15
CA LEU A 82 -14.00 -23.25 13.23
C LEU A 82 -13.44 -22.93 11.84
N THR A 83 -12.83 -23.92 11.19
CA THR A 83 -12.73 -23.97 9.72
C THR A 83 -12.53 -25.40 9.20
N LEU A 84 -13.46 -26.30 9.53
CA LEU A 84 -13.69 -27.54 8.79
C LEU A 84 -15.20 -27.66 8.66
N LEU A 85 -15.74 -27.07 7.59
CA LEU A 85 -17.08 -27.42 7.12
C LEU A 85 -16.89 -28.57 6.15
N GLU A 86 -17.41 -29.73 6.55
CA GLU A 86 -17.62 -30.89 5.70
C GLU A 86 -18.33 -30.45 4.41
N VAL A 87 -17.68 -30.70 3.29
CA VAL A 87 -18.34 -30.74 1.99
C VAL A 87 -18.67 -32.20 1.78
N GLU A 88 -19.94 -32.56 2.00
CA GLU A 88 -20.47 -33.83 1.53
C GLU A 88 -20.27 -33.93 0.01
N ASP A 89 -19.75 -35.08 -0.41
CA ASP A 89 -19.44 -35.43 -1.78
C ASP A 89 -20.66 -35.25 -2.71
N ALA A 90 -20.55 -34.30 -3.64
CA ALA A 90 -21.38 -34.27 -4.84
C ALA A 90 -20.44 -34.38 -6.07
N PRO A 91 -20.56 -35.43 -6.90
CA PRO A 91 -19.72 -35.58 -8.07
C PRO A 91 -20.18 -34.61 -9.15
N VAL A 92 -19.49 -33.49 -9.31
CA VAL A 92 -19.69 -32.60 -10.46
C VAL A 92 -18.76 -33.07 -11.59
N LYS A 93 -19.30 -33.93 -12.46
CA LYS A 93 -18.79 -34.04 -13.84
C LYS A 93 -19.21 -32.77 -14.58
N GLY A 94 -18.25 -31.91 -14.85
CA GLY A 94 -18.41 -30.75 -15.73
C GLY A 94 -17.21 -30.61 -16.64
N ASP A 95 -17.33 -31.12 -17.87
CA ASP A 95 -16.49 -30.70 -18.99
C ASP A 95 -16.76 -29.21 -19.25
N GLY A 96 -15.72 -28.39 -19.21
CA GLY A 96 -15.85 -26.99 -19.59
C GLY A 96 -14.66 -26.16 -19.16
N ASN A 97 -13.93 -25.64 -20.17
CA ASN A 97 -12.91 -24.61 -20.07
C ASN A 97 -13.47 -23.30 -19.45
N GLU A 98 -13.80 -23.28 -18.17
CA GLU A 98 -13.90 -22.03 -17.43
C GLU A 98 -12.48 -21.56 -17.10
N LYS A 99 -12.02 -20.55 -17.84
CA LYS A 99 -10.91 -19.70 -17.39
C LYS A 99 -11.30 -19.16 -16.02
N VAL A 100 -10.73 -19.73 -14.97
CA VAL A 100 -10.74 -19.16 -13.63
C VAL A 100 -10.06 -17.80 -13.75
N GLU A 101 -10.85 -16.73 -13.81
CA GLU A 101 -10.34 -15.37 -13.73
C GLU A 101 -9.54 -15.27 -12.44
N GLY A 102 -8.22 -15.13 -12.59
CA GLY A 102 -7.28 -15.11 -11.47
C GLY A 102 -7.70 -14.06 -10.45
N GLU A 103 -8.06 -14.56 -9.27
CA GLU A 103 -8.51 -13.75 -8.14
C GLU A 103 -7.42 -12.73 -7.79
N VAL A 104 -7.78 -11.45 -7.80
CA VAL A 104 -6.91 -10.36 -7.36
C VAL A 104 -6.68 -10.52 -5.86
N ILE A 105 -5.54 -11.11 -5.50
CA ILE A 105 -5.11 -11.17 -4.10
C ILE A 105 -4.67 -9.76 -3.72
N VAL A 106 -5.53 -9.05 -2.98
CA VAL A 106 -5.14 -7.81 -2.31
C VAL A 106 -4.16 -8.18 -1.21
N GLU A 107 -2.86 -8.13 -1.51
CA GLU A 107 -1.81 -8.55 -0.58
C GLU A 107 -1.53 -7.48 0.49
N LYS A 108 -1.77 -6.19 0.23
CA LYS A 108 -1.27 -5.10 1.10
C LYS A 108 -2.21 -3.89 1.25
N ILE A 109 -2.25 -3.35 2.47
CA ILE A 109 -2.77 -2.01 2.77
C ILE A 109 -1.65 -1.21 3.40
N GLU A 110 -1.32 -0.07 2.80
CA GLU A 110 -0.35 0.85 3.37
C GLU A 110 -1.01 1.78 4.39
N ALA A 111 -0.20 2.27 5.33
CA ALA A 111 -0.55 2.94 6.59
C ALA A 111 -1.49 4.17 6.50
N ASN A 112 -1.94 4.57 5.31
CA ASN A 112 -2.83 5.71 5.09
C ASN A 112 -3.93 5.42 4.06
N SER A 113 -4.60 4.27 4.17
CA SER A 113 -5.81 3.91 3.37
C SER A 113 -5.57 3.54 1.89
N THR A 114 -4.33 3.48 1.43
CA THR A 114 -3.99 3.05 0.07
C THR A 114 -3.97 1.52 0.00
N MET A 115 -4.72 0.94 -0.94
CA MET A 115 -4.67 -0.51 -1.21
C MET A 115 -3.66 -0.77 -2.31
N MET A 116 -2.73 -1.68 -2.07
CA MET A 116 -1.71 -2.09 -3.03
C MET A 116 -2.00 -3.51 -3.48
N GLU A 117 -2.09 -3.67 -4.80
CA GLU A 117 -2.27 -4.94 -5.47
C GLU A 117 -0.94 -5.34 -6.09
N ARG A 118 -0.51 -6.59 -5.87
CA ARG A 118 0.67 -7.10 -6.57
C ARG A 118 0.34 -7.29 -8.05
N VAL A 119 1.19 -6.78 -8.93
CA VAL A 119 1.04 -6.96 -10.37
C VAL A 119 1.51 -8.37 -10.74
N SER A 120 0.56 -9.28 -10.95
CA SER A 120 0.84 -10.66 -11.35
C SER A 120 1.03 -10.83 -12.86
N ASP A 121 0.56 -9.85 -13.63
CA ASP A 121 0.59 -9.83 -15.08
C ASP A 121 0.75 -8.38 -15.54
N PHE A 122 1.88 -8.08 -16.19
CA PHE A 122 2.16 -6.72 -16.63
C PHE A 122 1.24 -6.25 -17.75
N THR A 123 0.61 -7.14 -18.53
CA THR A 123 -0.33 -6.73 -19.59
C THR A 123 -1.63 -6.14 -19.04
N LYS A 124 -1.83 -6.22 -17.71
CA LYS A 124 -2.93 -5.54 -17.02
C LYS A 124 -2.62 -4.10 -16.62
N LEU A 125 -1.37 -3.66 -16.79
CA LEU A 125 -0.97 -2.30 -16.51
C LEU A 125 -1.40 -1.38 -17.65
N ARG A 126 -2.04 -0.28 -17.27
CA ARG A 126 -2.60 0.70 -18.19
C ARG A 126 -2.01 2.08 -17.91
N ARG A 127 -1.98 2.95 -18.91
CA ARG A 127 -1.57 4.35 -18.76
C ARG A 127 -2.34 5.02 -17.62
N GLY A 128 -1.66 5.84 -16.85
CA GLY A 128 -2.20 6.46 -15.64
C GLY A 128 -2.22 5.56 -14.39
N ASP A 129 -1.92 4.26 -14.48
CA ASP A 129 -1.80 3.42 -13.28
C ASP A 129 -0.67 3.94 -12.37
N HIS A 130 -0.99 4.18 -11.10
CA HIS A 130 -0.02 4.46 -10.05
C HIS A 130 0.64 3.16 -9.59
N VAL A 131 1.92 3.01 -9.91
CA VAL A 131 2.71 1.82 -9.61
C VAL A 131 3.82 2.16 -8.62
N CYS A 132 4.26 1.16 -7.88
CA CYS A 132 5.29 1.32 -6.87
C CYS A 132 6.11 0.05 -6.68
N VAL A 133 7.35 0.24 -6.24
CA VAL A 133 8.32 -0.82 -5.95
C VAL A 133 9.04 -0.51 -4.65
N GLY A 134 9.62 -1.51 -3.99
CA GLY A 134 10.44 -1.26 -2.79
C GLY A 134 11.54 -0.24 -3.09
N LEU A 135 11.64 0.81 -2.26
CA LEU A 135 12.61 1.88 -2.44
C LEU A 135 14.03 1.32 -2.32
N ASN A 136 14.83 1.50 -3.36
CA ASN A 136 16.21 1.07 -3.40
C ASN A 136 17.13 2.23 -3.80
N PRO A 137 17.83 2.85 -2.84
CA PRO A 137 18.72 3.97 -3.13
C PRO A 137 20.00 3.54 -3.87
N LEU A 138 20.35 2.25 -3.86
CA LEU A 138 21.54 1.69 -4.51
C LEU A 138 21.17 0.87 -5.75
N ARG A 139 19.99 1.11 -6.31
CA ARG A 139 19.47 0.37 -7.46
C ARG A 139 20.45 0.41 -8.63
N LYS A 140 20.56 -0.70 -9.37
CA LYS A 140 21.50 -0.87 -10.49
C LYS A 140 23.00 -0.82 -10.11
N ILE A 141 23.36 -0.62 -8.83
CA ILE A 141 24.76 -0.71 -8.39
C ILE A 141 25.10 -2.17 -8.04
N VAL A 142 24.22 -2.86 -7.30
CA VAL A 142 24.43 -4.24 -6.86
C VAL A 142 23.13 -5.06 -7.03
N THR A 143 23.03 -5.85 -8.09
CA THR A 143 21.82 -6.64 -8.42
C THR A 143 21.33 -7.54 -7.28
N ALA A 144 22.25 -8.10 -6.49
CA ALA A 144 21.89 -8.92 -5.32
C ALA A 144 21.15 -8.11 -4.23
N PHE A 145 21.55 -6.84 -4.05
CA PHE A 145 20.92 -5.92 -3.11
C PHE A 145 19.52 -5.52 -3.59
N ASP A 146 19.35 -5.32 -4.90
CA ASP A 146 18.05 -5.03 -5.51
C ASP A 146 17.05 -6.16 -5.24
N LYS A 147 17.47 -7.42 -5.44
CA LYS A 147 16.66 -8.61 -5.12
C LYS A 147 16.33 -8.67 -3.63
N MET A 148 17.33 -8.49 -2.77
CA MET A 148 17.13 -8.51 -1.32
C MET A 148 16.10 -7.45 -0.88
N LEU A 149 16.22 -6.21 -1.36
CA LEU A 149 15.29 -5.14 -1.01
C LEU A 149 13.88 -5.39 -1.54
N GLN A 150 13.73 -5.96 -2.73
CA GLN A 150 12.42 -6.38 -3.22
C GLN A 150 11.80 -7.47 -2.35
N TYR A 151 12.58 -8.46 -1.90
CA TYR A 151 12.10 -9.44 -0.93
C TYR A 151 11.73 -8.78 0.40
N MET A 152 12.54 -7.85 0.92
CA MET A 152 12.22 -7.12 2.15
C MET A 152 10.95 -6.28 2.01
N ALA A 153 10.73 -5.62 0.87
CA ALA A 153 9.50 -4.89 0.58
C ALA A 153 8.31 -5.84 0.40
N HIS A 154 8.54 -7.03 -0.18
CA HIS A 154 7.54 -8.09 -0.32
C HIS A 154 7.11 -8.66 1.02
N PHE A 155 8.07 -8.81 1.95
CA PHE A 155 7.81 -9.22 3.33
C PHE A 155 7.33 -8.07 4.22
N GLU A 156 6.99 -6.90 3.67
CA GLU A 156 6.58 -5.70 4.44
C GLU A 156 7.60 -5.28 5.53
N ILE A 157 8.87 -5.70 5.42
CA ILE A 157 9.95 -5.32 6.35
C ILE A 157 10.35 -3.87 6.08
N LEU A 158 10.43 -3.49 4.80
CA LEU A 158 10.69 -2.12 4.36
C LEU A 158 9.42 -1.49 3.83
N ASN A 159 8.86 -0.55 4.60
CA ASN A 159 7.67 0.23 4.22
C ASN A 159 8.07 1.56 3.59
N ALA A 160 8.94 1.50 2.59
CA ALA A 160 9.32 2.64 1.77
C ALA A 160 9.25 2.18 0.32
N TYR A 161 8.48 2.91 -0.49
CA TYR A 161 8.24 2.56 -1.87
C TYR A 161 8.62 3.73 -2.77
N HIS A 162 9.29 3.40 -3.85
CA HIS A 162 9.44 4.31 -4.97
C HIS A 162 8.17 4.26 -5.82
N HIS A 163 7.61 5.42 -6.15
CA HIS A 163 6.38 5.53 -6.91
C HIS A 163 6.66 6.02 -8.32
N PHE A 164 5.88 5.55 -9.27
CA PHE A 164 5.89 6.00 -10.65
C PHE A 164 4.51 5.80 -11.28
N ILE A 165 4.27 6.42 -12.42
CA ILE A 165 3.01 6.27 -13.15
C ILE A 165 3.31 5.67 -14.51
N MET A 166 2.48 4.71 -14.92
CA MET A 166 2.51 4.18 -16.29
C MET A 166 2.18 5.28 -17.29
N TYR A 167 3.10 5.54 -18.22
CA TYR A 167 2.86 6.48 -19.31
C TYR A 167 2.12 5.80 -20.47
N ASP A 168 2.48 4.55 -20.75
CA ASP A 168 1.86 3.74 -21.82
C ASP A 168 1.02 2.58 -21.26
N ASP A 169 0.10 2.10 -22.09
CA ASP A 169 -0.56 0.81 -21.88
C ASP A 169 0.39 -0.34 -22.22
N VAL A 170 0.41 -1.40 -21.39
CA VAL A 170 1.14 -2.62 -21.70
C VAL A 170 0.23 -3.56 -22.48
N HIS A 171 0.55 -3.79 -23.76
CA HIS A 171 -0.27 -4.64 -24.62
C HIS A 171 0.17 -6.10 -24.57
N HIS A 172 1.48 -6.34 -24.57
CA HIS A 172 2.04 -7.70 -24.55
C HIS A 172 3.45 -7.71 -23.95
N LEU A 173 4.00 -8.91 -23.74
CA LEU A 173 5.39 -9.11 -23.35
C LEU A 173 6.21 -9.57 -24.55
N SER A 174 7.42 -9.03 -24.71
CA SER A 174 8.39 -9.55 -25.68
C SER A 174 8.84 -10.97 -25.31
N LYS A 175 9.61 -11.61 -26.20
CA LYS A 175 10.23 -12.92 -25.92
C LYS A 175 11.14 -12.91 -24.69
N ASP A 176 11.72 -11.75 -24.39
CA ASP A 176 12.62 -11.54 -23.25
C ASP A 176 11.86 -11.09 -21.99
N GLY A 177 10.51 -11.07 -22.03
CA GLY A 177 9.67 -10.65 -20.91
C GLY A 177 9.57 -9.12 -20.73
N ILE A 178 10.00 -8.34 -21.72
CA ILE A 178 9.94 -6.87 -21.68
C ILE A 178 8.49 -6.44 -21.92
N PRO A 179 7.90 -5.57 -21.08
CA PRO A 179 6.57 -5.00 -21.33
C PRO A 179 6.57 -4.07 -22.56
N MET A 180 5.74 -4.39 -23.54
CA MET A 180 5.67 -3.70 -24.82
C MET A 180 4.30 -3.04 -25.04
N THR A 181 4.31 -1.91 -25.73
CA THR A 181 3.11 -1.24 -26.25
C THR A 181 2.55 -1.99 -27.47
N MET A 182 1.42 -1.51 -28.01
CA MET A 182 0.83 -2.07 -29.24
C MET A 182 1.74 -1.90 -30.47
N ASP A 183 2.59 -0.87 -30.47
CA ASP A 183 3.53 -0.56 -31.57
C ASP A 183 4.89 -1.26 -31.43
N ASP A 184 4.97 -2.33 -30.63
CA ASP A 184 6.22 -3.06 -30.35
C ASP A 184 7.35 -2.18 -29.80
N LYS A 185 7.01 -1.13 -29.03
CA LYS A 185 7.99 -0.31 -28.28
C LYS A 185 7.95 -0.67 -26.79
N PRO A 186 9.06 -0.54 -26.05
CA PRO A 186 9.02 -0.72 -24.59
C PRO A 186 8.05 0.27 -23.95
N ALA A 187 7.20 -0.23 -23.05
CA ALA A 187 6.28 0.63 -22.31
C ALA A 187 7.06 1.59 -21.41
N MET A 188 6.62 2.84 -21.35
CA MET A 188 7.28 3.89 -20.58
C MET A 188 6.55 4.18 -19.26
N ILE A 189 7.30 4.71 -18.30
CA ILE A 189 6.81 5.25 -17.03
C ILE A 189 7.32 6.68 -16.83
N CYS A 190 6.65 7.42 -15.96
CA CYS A 190 7.09 8.74 -15.50
C CYS A 190 7.39 8.73 -14.01
N GLU A 191 8.51 9.34 -13.64
CA GLU A 191 8.94 9.47 -12.24
C GLU A 191 9.96 10.60 -12.05
N TYR A 192 10.22 10.97 -10.81
CA TYR A 192 11.47 11.67 -10.51
C TYR A 192 12.59 10.64 -10.44
N SER A 193 13.54 10.73 -11.35
CA SER A 193 14.70 9.85 -11.38
C SER A 193 15.96 10.64 -11.64
N ASN A 194 17.06 10.19 -11.05
CA ASN A 194 18.39 10.47 -11.56
C ASN A 194 19.10 9.13 -11.65
N THR A 195 19.94 8.93 -12.67
CA THR A 195 20.74 7.71 -12.71
C THR A 195 21.69 7.75 -11.50
N PRO A 196 21.94 6.62 -10.80
CA PRO A 196 22.94 6.59 -9.73
C PRO A 196 24.30 7.12 -10.20
N GLY A 197 24.67 6.82 -11.45
CA GLY A 197 25.85 7.40 -12.10
C GLY A 197 25.78 8.92 -12.21
N GLY A 198 24.66 9.49 -12.66
CA GLY A 198 24.46 10.94 -12.74
C GLY A 198 24.44 11.62 -11.37
N ALA A 199 23.84 10.99 -10.36
CA ALA A 199 23.86 11.48 -8.98
C ALA A 199 25.28 11.44 -8.38
N MET A 200 26.04 10.37 -8.63
CA MET A 200 27.43 10.24 -8.18
C MET A 200 28.35 11.20 -8.91
N GLU A 201 28.20 11.36 -10.23
CA GLU A 201 28.95 12.34 -11.02
C GLU A 201 28.68 13.77 -10.51
N GLN A 202 27.42 14.09 -10.22
CA GLN A 202 27.03 15.36 -9.63
C GLN A 202 27.65 15.56 -8.24
N ALA A 203 27.59 14.54 -7.37
CA ALA A 203 28.25 14.56 -6.06
C ALA A 203 29.75 14.79 -6.18
N TRP A 204 30.40 14.13 -7.14
CA TRP A 204 31.84 14.22 -7.35
C TRP A 204 32.26 15.59 -7.88
N LYS A 205 31.44 16.15 -8.78
CA LYS A 205 31.75 17.39 -9.50
C LYS A 205 31.40 18.65 -8.71
N TYR A 206 30.31 18.61 -7.94
CA TYR A 206 29.76 19.79 -7.26
C TYR A 206 29.57 19.59 -5.75
N GLY A 207 30.03 18.46 -5.21
CA GLY A 207 29.92 18.08 -3.79
C GLY A 207 28.60 17.41 -3.44
N LEU A 208 28.54 16.70 -2.31
CA LEU A 208 27.32 16.01 -1.82
C LEU A 208 26.11 16.93 -1.66
N LYS A 209 26.35 18.20 -1.29
CA LYS A 209 25.28 19.20 -1.17
C LYS A 209 24.54 19.39 -2.51
N SER A 210 25.22 19.25 -3.64
CA SER A 210 24.60 19.38 -4.95
C SER A 210 23.61 18.25 -5.26
N VAL A 211 23.78 17.04 -4.72
CA VAL A 211 22.78 15.96 -4.87
C VAL A 211 21.52 16.29 -4.09
N TRP A 212 21.67 17.01 -2.97
CA TRP A 212 20.56 17.50 -2.17
C TRP A 212 19.88 18.73 -2.83
N ASP A 213 20.69 19.64 -3.39
CA ASP A 213 20.28 20.94 -3.94
C ASP A 213 19.88 20.87 -5.44
N SER A 214 20.25 19.81 -6.17
CA SER A 214 19.89 19.57 -7.58
C SER A 214 19.16 18.23 -7.68
N PRO A 215 17.88 18.23 -7.29
CA PRO A 215 17.12 17.01 -7.15
C PRO A 215 16.78 16.40 -8.52
N ALA A 216 16.55 15.09 -8.53
CA ALA A 216 16.12 14.32 -9.69
C ALA A 216 15.02 15.04 -10.51
N PRO A 217 15.16 15.23 -11.83
CA PRO A 217 14.09 15.76 -12.67
C PRO A 217 12.96 14.76 -12.86
N TRP A 218 11.75 15.26 -13.13
CA TRP A 218 10.68 14.42 -13.64
C TRP A 218 10.99 14.00 -15.07
N MET A 219 10.99 12.71 -15.36
CA MET A 219 11.41 12.18 -16.66
C MET A 219 10.64 10.93 -17.07
N ARG A 220 10.62 10.65 -18.38
CA ARG A 220 10.13 9.39 -18.95
C ARG A 220 11.29 8.40 -19.03
N ILE A 221 11.09 7.20 -18.52
CA ILE A 221 12.05 6.10 -18.63
C ILE A 221 11.34 4.81 -19.02
N PRO A 222 12.04 3.84 -19.61
CA PRO A 222 11.45 2.55 -19.93
C PRO A 222 11.07 1.78 -18.67
N PHE A 223 9.87 1.19 -18.64
CA PHE A 223 9.38 0.42 -17.50
C PHE A 223 10.26 -0.80 -17.21
N TYR A 224 10.83 -1.40 -18.26
CA TYR A 224 11.65 -2.62 -18.12
C TYR A 224 12.89 -2.42 -17.25
N ASP A 225 13.35 -1.17 -17.04
CA ASP A 225 14.40 -0.87 -16.08
C ASP A 225 14.07 -1.39 -14.67
N TYR A 226 12.78 -1.45 -14.32
CA TYR A 226 12.29 -1.99 -13.05
C TYR A 226 12.04 -3.49 -13.13
N VAL A 227 11.80 -4.04 -14.31
CA VAL A 227 11.49 -5.45 -14.53
C VAL A 227 12.75 -6.31 -14.57
N GLU A 228 13.82 -5.85 -15.21
CA GLU A 228 15.08 -6.60 -15.36
C GLU A 228 15.78 -6.86 -14.01
N GLY A 229 15.58 -5.96 -13.03
CA GLY A 229 16.03 -6.14 -11.65
C GLY A 229 15.06 -6.94 -10.78
N CYS A 230 13.84 -7.20 -11.24
CA CYS A 230 12.88 -8.03 -10.52
C CYS A 230 13.23 -9.50 -10.72
N SER A 231 13.40 -10.24 -9.61
CA SER A 231 13.38 -11.70 -9.71
C SER A 231 12.01 -12.10 -10.24
N THR A 232 11.92 -12.44 -11.52
CA THR A 232 10.82 -13.25 -12.03
C THR A 232 10.90 -14.57 -11.28
N ASP A 233 9.82 -14.97 -10.61
CA ASP A 233 9.73 -16.36 -10.17
C ASP A 233 9.87 -17.29 -11.39
N SER A 234 10.08 -18.59 -11.17
CA SER A 234 10.15 -19.59 -12.24
C SER A 234 8.88 -19.66 -13.12
N ALA A 235 7.84 -18.88 -12.80
CA ALA A 235 6.62 -18.71 -13.57
C ALA A 235 6.52 -17.32 -14.27
N GLY A 236 7.58 -16.52 -14.30
CA GLY A 236 7.64 -15.24 -15.01
C GLY A 236 6.92 -14.08 -14.30
N LYS A 237 6.49 -14.24 -13.04
CA LYS A 237 5.76 -13.19 -12.31
C LYS A 237 6.74 -12.28 -11.58
N GLY A 238 6.68 -10.99 -11.87
CA GLY A 238 7.49 -9.98 -11.19
C GLY A 238 7.26 -10.02 -9.67
N ILE A 239 8.32 -10.21 -8.89
CA ILE A 239 8.30 -9.99 -7.45
C ILE A 239 8.56 -8.49 -7.21
N GLY A 240 7.77 -7.87 -6.34
CA GLY A 240 8.07 -6.52 -5.82
C GLY A 240 7.48 -5.34 -6.60
N ILE A 241 6.66 -5.57 -7.63
CA ILE A 241 5.90 -4.51 -8.32
C ILE A 241 4.44 -4.53 -7.85
N TYR A 242 3.97 -3.36 -7.41
CA TYR A 242 2.65 -3.16 -6.86
C TYR A 242 1.93 -2.02 -7.58
N ARG A 243 0.65 -2.20 -7.89
CA ARG A 243 -0.24 -1.16 -8.38
C ARG A 243 -1.12 -0.68 -7.24
N ILE A 244 -1.30 0.63 -7.10
CA ILE A 244 -2.28 1.19 -6.18
C ILE A 244 -3.67 1.03 -6.80
N LYS A 245 -4.58 0.41 -6.05
CA LYS A 245 -5.93 0.12 -6.53
C LYS A 245 -6.76 1.41 -6.51
N GLU A 246 -6.98 1.95 -7.70
CA GLU A 246 -7.78 3.15 -7.95
C GLU A 246 -8.87 2.83 -8.96
N ASP A 247 -10.04 3.43 -8.78
CA ASP A 247 -11.16 3.31 -9.72
C ASP A 247 -11.02 4.41 -10.77
N LEU A 248 -10.18 4.16 -11.79
CA LEU A 248 -9.87 5.10 -12.86
C LEU A 248 -10.53 4.65 -14.16
N ASP A 249 -11.34 5.52 -14.76
CA ASP A 249 -11.83 5.33 -16.12
C ASP A 249 -10.81 5.85 -17.15
N GLU A 250 -11.09 5.66 -18.44
CA GLU A 250 -10.18 6.08 -19.52
C GLU A 250 -9.99 7.61 -19.55
N THR A 251 -11.00 8.39 -19.16
CA THR A 251 -10.91 9.86 -19.13
C THR A 251 -9.99 10.33 -18.00
N ASP A 252 -10.08 9.68 -16.84
CA ASP A 252 -9.18 9.92 -15.72
C ASP A 252 -7.73 9.65 -16.12
N ARG A 253 -7.50 8.53 -16.81
CA ARG A 253 -6.18 8.09 -17.28
C ARG A 253 -5.57 9.08 -18.26
N ASP A 254 -6.36 9.54 -19.22
CA ASP A 254 -5.92 10.56 -20.18
C ASP A 254 -5.60 11.89 -19.49
N THR A 255 -6.38 12.24 -18.46
CA THR A 255 -6.12 13.43 -17.64
C THR A 255 -4.80 13.30 -16.87
N ILE A 256 -4.52 12.13 -16.28
CA ILE A 256 -3.25 11.83 -15.62
C ILE A 256 -2.09 11.99 -16.59
N VAL A 257 -2.17 11.39 -17.78
CA VAL A 257 -1.12 11.48 -18.81
C VAL A 257 -0.88 12.91 -19.26
N LYS A 258 -1.94 13.68 -19.50
CA LYS A 258 -1.83 15.11 -19.83
C LYS A 258 -1.11 15.90 -18.73
N ASN A 259 -1.44 15.64 -17.47
CA ASN A 259 -0.80 16.31 -16.34
C ASN A 259 0.68 15.91 -16.19
N MET A 260 1.02 14.65 -16.48
CA MET A 260 2.42 14.21 -16.54
C MET A 260 3.20 14.95 -17.62
N ASP A 261 2.63 15.13 -18.81
CA ASP A 261 3.27 15.87 -19.90
C ASP A 261 3.49 17.35 -19.53
N ALA A 262 2.54 17.97 -18.82
CA ALA A 262 2.70 19.32 -18.30
C ALA A 262 3.86 19.42 -17.29
N LEU A 263 4.00 18.45 -16.38
CA LEU A 263 5.10 18.43 -15.41
C LEU A 263 6.46 18.13 -16.06
N LEU A 264 6.49 17.26 -17.08
CA LEU A 264 7.70 17.03 -17.88
C LEU A 264 8.18 18.32 -18.55
N ALA A 265 7.25 19.14 -19.04
CA ALA A 265 7.57 20.43 -19.66
C ALA A 265 7.99 21.52 -18.67
N SER A 266 7.56 21.45 -17.39
CA SER A 266 7.89 22.47 -16.39
C SER A 266 9.30 22.30 -15.79
N HIS A 267 9.97 21.17 -16.03
CA HIS A 267 11.29 20.85 -15.48
C HIS A 267 11.37 21.00 -13.95
N GLU A 268 10.28 20.71 -13.26
CA GLU A 268 10.29 20.71 -11.80
C GLU A 268 11.22 19.63 -11.24
N THR A 269 11.92 19.97 -10.16
CA THR A 269 12.91 19.11 -9.53
C THR A 269 12.36 18.45 -8.27
N TYR A 270 12.73 17.21 -8.00
CA TYR A 270 12.35 16.47 -6.80
C TYR A 270 12.53 17.26 -5.48
N SER A 271 11.73 16.98 -4.46
CA SER A 271 12.04 17.32 -3.08
C SER A 271 11.59 16.18 -2.22
N PHE A 272 12.50 15.64 -1.42
CA PHE A 272 12.23 14.50 -0.55
C PHE A 272 10.99 14.74 0.33
N ILE A 273 10.84 15.96 0.85
CA ILE A 273 9.83 16.32 1.86
C ILE A 273 8.47 16.66 1.24
N TYR A 274 8.45 17.45 0.16
CA TYR A 274 7.21 18.09 -0.32
C TYR A 274 6.98 17.96 -1.83
N ARG A 275 7.86 17.30 -2.58
CA ARG A 275 7.72 17.10 -4.04
C ARG A 275 8.46 15.83 -4.47
N ASN A 276 8.12 14.72 -3.83
CA ASN A 276 8.68 13.42 -4.18
C ASN A 276 7.79 12.70 -5.19
N CYS A 277 8.18 11.49 -5.61
CA CYS A 277 7.39 10.72 -6.58
C CYS A 277 6.00 10.36 -6.06
N GLU A 278 5.86 10.13 -4.75
CA GLU A 278 4.56 9.83 -4.14
C GLU A 278 3.63 11.06 -4.24
N HIS A 279 4.13 12.25 -3.94
CA HIS A 279 3.35 13.50 -4.09
C HIS A 279 2.85 13.69 -5.52
N ALA A 280 3.74 13.56 -6.50
CA ALA A 280 3.37 13.74 -7.90
C ALA A 280 2.34 12.69 -8.32
N ALA A 281 2.54 11.43 -7.94
CA ALA A 281 1.64 10.37 -8.33
C ALA A 281 0.21 10.54 -7.75
N PHE A 282 0.09 10.89 -6.47
CA PHE A 282 -1.22 11.18 -5.88
C PHE A 282 -1.84 12.48 -6.41
N ALA A 283 -1.04 13.51 -6.71
CA ALA A 283 -1.55 14.77 -7.21
C ALA A 283 -2.17 14.66 -8.61
N PHE A 284 -1.70 13.72 -9.42
CA PHE A 284 -2.24 13.52 -10.76
C PHE A 284 -3.57 12.78 -10.78
N ASN A 285 -3.94 12.06 -9.73
CA ASN A 285 -5.22 11.38 -9.66
C ASN A 285 -6.38 12.41 -9.59
N PRO A 286 -7.24 12.50 -10.62
CA PRO A 286 -8.30 13.52 -10.68
C PRO A 286 -9.42 13.27 -9.66
N LYS A 287 -9.60 12.03 -9.21
CA LYS A 287 -10.61 11.66 -8.19
C LYS A 287 -10.12 11.92 -6.78
N ARG A 288 -8.81 12.02 -6.57
CA ARG A 288 -8.18 12.28 -5.27
C ARG A 288 -6.93 13.15 -5.43
N PRO A 289 -7.06 14.41 -5.90
CA PRO A 289 -5.92 15.28 -6.14
C PRO A 289 -5.37 15.76 -4.80
N VAL A 290 -4.53 14.95 -4.18
CA VAL A 290 -3.97 15.23 -2.87
C VAL A 290 -2.46 15.31 -3.02
N TRP A 291 -1.91 16.50 -2.84
CA TRP A 291 -0.46 16.71 -2.80
C TRP A 291 0.10 16.31 -1.42
N VAL A 292 0.01 15.03 -1.09
CA VAL A 292 0.50 14.47 0.18
C VAL A 292 1.22 13.16 -0.10
N SER A 293 2.39 12.99 0.51
CA SER A 293 3.11 11.72 0.58
C SER A 293 2.83 11.04 1.92
N PRO A 294 2.01 9.98 1.98
CA PRO A 294 1.90 9.09 3.13
C PRO A 294 3.24 8.66 3.76
N GLN A 295 4.28 8.44 2.97
CA GLN A 295 5.57 7.97 3.45
C GLN A 295 6.36 9.03 4.22
N VAL A 296 6.20 10.32 3.88
CA VAL A 296 6.97 11.40 4.52
C VAL A 296 6.65 11.53 6.02
N PRO A 297 5.37 11.64 6.46
CA PRO A 297 5.02 11.61 7.87
C PRO A 297 5.46 10.33 8.56
N TYR A 298 5.39 9.17 7.86
CA TYR A 298 5.86 7.90 8.40
C TYR A 298 7.37 7.92 8.68
N LEU A 299 8.19 8.44 7.75
CA LEU A 299 9.62 8.56 7.95
C LEU A 299 9.94 9.56 9.08
N PHE A 300 9.31 10.73 9.09
CA PHE A 300 9.53 11.72 10.16
C PHE A 300 9.14 11.17 11.53
N TRP A 301 8.05 10.42 11.61
CA TRP A 301 7.65 9.75 12.84
C TRP A 301 8.69 8.73 13.30
N ASN A 302 9.21 7.90 12.38
CA ASN A 302 10.27 6.95 12.70
C ASN A 302 11.57 7.65 13.13
N LEU A 303 11.96 8.72 12.46
CA LEU A 303 13.14 9.52 12.82
C LEU A 303 12.96 10.14 14.21
N PHE A 304 11.81 10.75 14.47
CA PHE A 304 11.46 11.33 15.77
C PHE A 304 11.54 10.28 16.89
N ARG A 305 11.00 9.07 16.66
CA ARG A 305 11.13 7.94 17.60
C ARG A 305 12.59 7.57 17.85
N VAL A 306 13.40 7.45 16.79
CA VAL A 306 14.82 7.11 16.94
C VAL A 306 15.56 8.17 17.77
N LEU A 307 15.25 9.45 17.57
CA LEU A 307 15.82 10.55 18.36
C LEU A 307 15.42 10.47 19.84
N ILE A 308 14.13 10.23 20.13
CA ILE A 308 13.66 10.03 21.52
C ILE A 308 14.34 8.82 22.16
N ASN A 309 14.36 7.67 21.47
CA ASN A 309 15.00 6.46 21.96
C ASN A 309 16.50 6.66 22.18
N SER A 310 17.18 7.45 21.34
CA SER A 310 18.60 7.78 21.54
C SER A 310 18.83 8.52 22.85
N GLY A 311 17.92 9.41 23.25
CA GLY A 311 17.94 10.05 24.57
C GLY A 311 17.79 9.05 25.72
N SER A 312 16.98 8.00 25.55
CA SER A 312 16.83 6.95 26.57
C SER A 312 18.11 6.16 26.84
N ILE A 313 19.00 6.03 25.84
CA ILE A 313 20.28 5.33 25.99
C ILE A 313 21.13 6.00 27.07
N TYR A 314 21.13 7.33 27.15
CA TYR A 314 21.85 8.05 28.19
C TYR A 314 21.41 7.59 29.58
N PHE A 315 20.10 7.53 29.84
CA PHE A 315 19.56 7.09 31.12
C PHE A 315 19.82 5.60 31.39
N LEU A 316 19.80 4.76 30.36
CA LEU A 316 20.09 3.35 30.49
C LEU A 316 21.56 3.10 30.88
N LEU A 317 22.50 3.79 30.22
CA LEU A 317 23.93 3.55 30.40
C LEU A 317 24.52 4.23 31.63
N ASN A 318 23.93 5.34 32.08
CA ASN A 318 24.35 6.09 33.27
C ASN A 318 23.51 5.75 34.51
N ASN A 319 22.69 4.69 34.45
CA ASN A 319 21.88 4.26 35.58
C ASN A 319 22.80 3.77 36.71
N PRO A 320 22.81 4.42 37.89
CA PRO A 320 23.66 3.97 38.99
C PRO A 320 23.16 2.62 39.48
N ILE A 321 24.01 1.60 39.41
CA ILE A 321 23.70 0.27 39.94
C ILE A 321 23.81 0.37 41.48
N PRO A 322 22.72 0.19 42.25
CA PRO A 322 22.80 0.21 43.70
C PRO A 322 23.64 -0.97 44.16
N ASP A 323 24.70 -0.72 44.95
CA ASP A 323 25.44 -1.78 45.62
C ASP A 323 24.57 -2.35 46.75
N PRO A 324 24.11 -3.61 46.68
CA PRO A 324 23.24 -4.18 47.71
C PRO A 324 23.89 -4.22 49.11
N ARG A 325 25.21 -4.06 49.22
CA ARG A 325 25.93 -4.05 50.51
C ARG A 325 26.05 -2.66 51.13
N ASN A 326 26.00 -1.61 50.33
CA ASN A 326 26.28 -0.22 50.77
C ASN A 326 25.27 0.81 50.24
N SER A 327 24.15 0.38 49.66
CA SER A 327 23.17 1.27 49.06
C SER A 327 22.46 2.10 50.14
N THR A 328 22.69 3.41 50.12
CA THR A 328 21.84 4.36 50.83
C THR A 328 20.49 4.47 50.13
N THR A 329 19.42 4.81 50.86
CA THR A 329 18.07 5.04 50.31
C THR A 329 18.09 5.99 49.11
N SER A 330 18.99 6.99 49.10
CA SER A 330 19.19 7.92 48.00
C SER A 330 19.62 7.23 46.69
N SER A 331 20.54 6.26 46.75
CA SER A 331 21.00 5.53 45.55
C SER A 331 19.90 4.72 44.88
N ILE A 332 18.99 4.15 45.67
CA ILE A 332 17.83 3.38 45.19
C ILE A 332 16.83 4.30 44.48
N HIS A 333 16.55 5.48 45.04
CA HIS A 333 15.66 6.46 44.41
C HIS A 333 16.21 6.95 43.07
N ILE A 334 17.52 7.25 42.99
CA ILE A 334 18.14 7.70 41.74
C ILE A 334 18.03 6.60 40.67
N TYR A 335 18.29 5.34 41.01
CA TYR A 335 18.12 4.20 40.09
C TYR A 335 16.70 4.13 39.52
N HIS A 336 15.68 4.25 40.38
CA HIS A 336 14.28 4.25 39.93
C HIS A 336 13.92 5.45 39.05
N ILE A 337 14.45 6.64 39.34
CA ILE A 337 14.26 7.83 38.51
C ILE A 337 14.86 7.60 37.11
N PHE A 338 16.08 7.05 37.03
CA PHE A 338 16.72 6.75 35.75
C PHE A 338 15.95 5.68 34.96
N CYS A 339 15.45 4.66 35.63
CA CYS A 339 14.59 3.65 35.00
C CYS A 339 13.28 4.26 34.47
N LEU A 340 12.63 5.13 35.25
CA LEU A 340 11.42 5.81 34.84
C LEU A 340 11.67 6.67 33.60
N LEU A 341 12.71 7.52 33.62
CA LEU A 341 13.09 8.36 32.48
C LEU A 341 13.44 7.53 31.25
N TYR A 342 14.16 6.43 31.42
CA TYR A 342 14.42 5.47 30.35
C TYR A 342 13.13 4.94 29.73
N HIS A 343 12.18 4.43 30.53
CA HIS A 343 10.93 3.88 30.02
C HIS A 343 10.02 4.94 29.39
N SER A 344 10.01 6.16 29.93
CA SER A 344 9.28 7.30 29.35
C SER A 344 9.79 7.68 27.96
N LEU A 345 11.07 7.45 27.67
CA LEU A 345 11.71 7.77 26.39
C LEU A 345 11.95 6.56 25.48
N SER A 346 11.55 5.35 25.87
CA SER A 346 11.75 4.15 25.04
C SER A 346 10.51 3.29 24.97
N THR A 347 10.14 2.64 26.07
CA THR A 347 9.03 1.69 26.16
C THR A 347 7.69 2.37 25.90
N PHE A 348 7.42 3.52 26.55
CA PHE A 348 6.14 4.20 26.43
C PHE A 348 5.87 4.74 25.00
N PRO A 349 6.81 5.42 24.32
CA PRO A 349 6.64 5.83 22.93
C PRO A 349 6.36 4.66 21.99
N VAL A 350 7.04 3.52 22.17
CA VAL A 350 6.81 2.32 21.37
C VAL A 350 5.43 1.72 21.62
N ALA A 351 5.01 1.60 22.89
CA ALA A 351 3.68 1.12 23.24
C ALA A 351 2.57 2.01 22.66
N MET A 352 2.71 3.33 22.83
CA MET A 352 1.78 4.31 22.30
C MET A 352 1.72 4.26 20.77
N GLN A 353 2.86 4.13 20.09
CA GLN A 353 2.89 3.96 18.64
C GLN A 353 2.08 2.73 18.20
N SER A 354 2.28 1.58 18.83
CA SER A 354 1.53 0.35 18.50
C SER A 354 0.03 0.52 18.69
N VAL A 355 -0.41 1.17 19.77
CA VAL A 355 -1.83 1.44 20.04
C VAL A 355 -2.41 2.43 19.03
N VAL A 356 -1.73 3.56 18.80
CA VAL A 356 -2.19 4.59 17.86
C VAL A 356 -2.29 4.04 16.44
N GLN A 357 -1.31 3.23 16.01
CA GLN A 357 -1.35 2.57 14.71
C GLN A 357 -2.54 1.61 14.59
N LEU A 358 -2.77 0.77 15.61
CA LEU A 358 -3.93 -0.13 15.63
C LEU A 358 -5.24 0.64 15.50
N VAL A 359 -5.43 1.69 16.32
CA VAL A 359 -6.64 2.52 16.29
C VAL A 359 -6.84 3.16 14.92
N ARG A 360 -5.79 3.79 14.37
CA ARG A 360 -5.85 4.43 13.04
C ARG A 360 -6.22 3.43 11.95
N THR A 361 -5.63 2.23 11.98
CA THR A 361 -5.93 1.20 10.99
C THR A 361 -7.36 0.68 11.14
N VAL A 362 -7.82 0.41 12.36
CA VAL A 362 -9.22 -0.01 12.61
C VAL A 362 -10.21 1.04 12.10
N MET A 363 -9.98 2.33 12.39
CA MET A 363 -10.82 3.42 11.89
C MET A 363 -10.81 3.47 10.34
N SER A 364 -9.64 3.37 9.72
CA SER A 364 -9.49 3.39 8.26
C SER A 364 -10.19 2.21 7.58
N LEU A 365 -10.02 1.00 8.12
CA LEU A 365 -10.67 -0.22 7.62
C LEU A 365 -12.19 -0.15 7.79
N THR A 366 -12.65 0.41 8.91
CA THR A 366 -14.10 0.57 9.18
C THR A 366 -14.73 1.52 8.18
N ALA A 367 -14.11 2.69 7.96
CA ALA A 367 -14.57 3.65 6.95
C ALA A 367 -14.59 3.04 5.53
N LYS A 368 -13.61 2.20 5.18
CA LYS A 368 -13.59 1.48 3.90
C LYS A 368 -14.71 0.44 3.79
N LYS A 369 -14.95 -0.33 4.85
CA LYS A 369 -16.04 -1.30 4.90
C LYS A 369 -17.40 -0.60 4.73
N GLU A 370 -17.60 0.54 5.38
CA GLU A 370 -18.84 1.34 5.27
C GLU A 370 -19.08 1.85 3.84
N ARG A 371 -18.01 2.12 3.08
CA ARG A 371 -18.08 2.47 1.65
C ARG A 371 -18.22 1.26 0.72
N ASN A 372 -18.26 0.05 1.25
CA ASN A 372 -18.20 -1.21 0.49
C ASN A 372 -16.91 -1.40 -0.34
N ASP A 373 -15.82 -0.72 0.03
CA ASP A 373 -14.50 -0.89 -0.60
C ASP A 373 -13.86 -2.25 -0.24
N LEU A 374 -14.31 -2.87 0.85
CA LEU A 374 -13.77 -4.12 1.40
C LEU A 374 -14.89 -5.14 1.65
N SER A 375 -14.64 -6.39 1.26
CA SER A 375 -15.51 -7.51 1.65
C SER A 375 -15.40 -7.79 3.16
N LYS A 376 -16.48 -8.34 3.74
CA LYS A 376 -16.53 -8.67 5.18
C LYS A 376 -15.37 -9.59 5.62
N PRO A 377 -15.02 -10.67 4.90
CA PRO A 377 -13.89 -11.53 5.29
C PRO A 377 -12.55 -10.80 5.27
N VAL A 378 -12.30 -10.01 4.22
CA VAL A 378 -11.06 -9.23 4.06
C VAL A 378 -10.90 -8.22 5.20
N PHE A 379 -11.99 -7.52 5.54
CA PHE A 379 -12.01 -6.58 6.67
C PHE A 379 -11.59 -7.24 8.00
N TYR A 380 -12.17 -8.38 8.38
CA TYR A 380 -11.83 -9.06 9.63
C TYR A 380 -10.42 -9.62 9.64
N HIS A 381 -9.96 -10.18 8.51
CA HIS A 381 -8.58 -10.64 8.38
C HIS A 381 -7.58 -9.50 8.60
N LEU A 382 -7.82 -8.33 7.99
CA LEU A 382 -6.94 -7.18 8.15
C LEU A 382 -6.96 -6.64 9.58
N ILE A 383 -8.13 -6.53 10.23
CA ILE A 383 -8.20 -6.15 11.64
C ILE A 383 -7.41 -7.12 12.50
N TYR A 384 -7.59 -8.43 12.29
CA TYR A 384 -6.90 -9.44 13.07
C TYR A 384 -5.37 -9.39 12.84
N LYS A 385 -4.92 -9.24 11.58
CA LYS A 385 -3.51 -9.07 11.23
C LYS A 385 -2.90 -7.88 12.00
N GLU A 386 -3.56 -6.74 12.01
CA GLU A 386 -3.05 -5.52 12.67
C GLU A 386 -3.12 -5.60 14.19
N PHE A 387 -4.16 -6.23 14.74
CA PHE A 387 -4.23 -6.54 16.17
C PHE A 387 -3.06 -7.42 16.60
N MET A 388 -2.80 -8.51 15.86
CA MET A 388 -1.68 -9.40 16.11
C MET A 388 -0.33 -8.70 15.92
N ARG A 389 -0.21 -7.76 14.97
CA ARG A 389 0.99 -6.92 14.82
C ARG A 389 1.23 -6.06 16.07
N ALA A 390 0.18 -5.44 16.59
CA ALA A 390 0.28 -4.63 17.80
C ALA A 390 0.67 -5.49 19.03
N CYS A 391 0.04 -6.66 19.20
CA CYS A 391 0.31 -7.56 20.31
C CYS A 391 1.70 -8.22 20.22
N LEU A 392 2.04 -8.82 19.09
CA LEU A 392 3.29 -9.56 18.93
C LEU A 392 4.44 -8.62 18.59
N GLY A 393 4.33 -7.82 17.52
CA GLY A 393 5.38 -6.88 17.13
C GLY A 393 5.61 -5.80 18.19
N GLY A 394 4.53 -5.11 18.59
CA GLY A 394 4.59 -4.09 19.64
C GLY A 394 4.91 -4.65 21.02
N GLY A 395 4.22 -5.71 21.44
CA GLY A 395 4.43 -6.32 22.75
C GLY A 395 5.83 -6.92 22.94
N LEU A 396 6.39 -7.62 21.93
CA LEU A 396 7.76 -8.12 22.00
C LEU A 396 8.78 -6.97 22.09
N ALA A 397 8.57 -5.89 21.34
CA ALA A 397 9.44 -4.72 21.43
C ALA A 397 9.37 -4.08 22.82
N CYS A 398 8.17 -3.90 23.38
CA CYS A 398 7.99 -3.37 24.73
C CYS A 398 8.59 -4.27 25.81
N LEU A 399 8.45 -5.59 25.68
CA LEU A 399 9.06 -6.57 26.59
C LEU A 399 10.59 -6.49 26.54
N CYS A 400 11.15 -6.49 25.33
CA CYS A 400 12.59 -6.35 25.12
C CYS A 400 13.10 -5.07 25.79
N LEU A 401 12.50 -3.92 25.49
CA LEU A 401 12.87 -2.62 26.07
C LEU A 401 12.67 -2.58 27.59
N GLY A 402 11.61 -3.22 28.08
CA GLY A 402 11.28 -3.34 29.50
C GLY A 402 12.36 -4.05 30.31
N LEU A 403 13.01 -5.05 29.71
CA LEU A 403 14.03 -5.88 30.36
C LEU A 403 15.46 -5.32 30.27
N LEU A 404 15.72 -4.33 29.40
CA LEU A 404 17.08 -3.81 29.19
C LEU A 404 17.73 -3.23 30.45
N PRO A 405 17.06 -2.47 31.34
CA PRO A 405 17.70 -1.98 32.57
C PRO A 405 18.24 -3.12 33.44
N LYS A 406 17.46 -4.20 33.57
CA LYS A 406 17.87 -5.41 34.28
C LYS A 406 19.03 -6.11 33.56
N MET A 407 18.96 -6.25 32.24
CA MET A 407 20.02 -6.87 31.45
C MET A 407 21.36 -6.13 31.59
N VAL A 408 21.35 -4.79 31.50
CA VAL A 408 22.56 -3.96 31.67
C VAL A 408 23.15 -4.14 33.07
N ARG A 409 22.29 -4.16 34.10
CA ARG A 409 22.71 -4.40 35.49
C ARG A 409 23.34 -5.78 35.69
N ASP A 410 22.74 -6.82 35.10
CA ASP A 410 23.12 -8.21 35.37
C ASP A 410 24.27 -8.70 34.48
N THR A 411 24.51 -8.10 33.30
CA THR A 411 25.45 -8.63 32.28
C THR A 411 26.50 -7.64 31.76
N ASP A 412 26.43 -6.36 32.12
CA ASP A 412 27.27 -5.25 31.60
C ASP A 412 27.30 -5.12 30.05
N GLN A 413 26.36 -5.75 29.33
CA GLN A 413 26.26 -5.69 27.87
C GLN A 413 25.66 -4.36 27.35
N LYS A 414 26.31 -3.26 27.69
CA LYS A 414 25.87 -1.88 27.39
C LYS A 414 25.68 -1.61 25.89
N SER A 415 26.64 -2.03 25.06
CA SER A 415 26.58 -1.80 23.61
C SER A 415 25.41 -2.51 22.94
N LEU A 416 25.15 -3.77 23.32
CA LEU A 416 24.00 -4.53 22.82
C LEU A 416 22.68 -3.89 23.28
N ALA A 417 22.60 -3.49 24.54
CA ALA A 417 21.42 -2.82 25.08
C ALA A 417 21.13 -1.52 24.32
N ALA A 418 22.14 -0.68 24.07
CA ALA A 418 22.01 0.54 23.29
C ALA A 418 21.52 0.27 21.85
N ALA A 419 22.05 -0.77 21.18
CA ALA A 419 21.58 -1.18 19.85
C ALA A 419 20.11 -1.64 19.89
N LEU A 420 19.74 -2.45 20.89
CA LEU A 420 18.35 -2.93 21.07
C LEU A 420 17.38 -1.79 21.37
N VAL A 421 17.78 -0.75 22.10
CA VAL A 421 16.93 0.45 22.31
C VAL A 421 16.50 1.09 20.99
N LEU A 422 17.39 1.11 19.99
CA LEU A 422 17.10 1.69 18.68
C LEU A 422 16.34 0.73 17.77
N LEU A 423 16.71 -0.56 17.80
CA LEU A 423 16.30 -1.55 16.80
C LEU A 423 15.17 -2.48 17.24
N ALA A 424 14.83 -2.58 18.54
CA ALA A 424 13.87 -3.56 19.06
C ALA A 424 12.55 -3.55 18.29
N TYR A 425 11.94 -2.36 18.11
CA TYR A 425 10.68 -2.25 17.36
C TYR A 425 10.81 -2.69 15.90
N THR A 426 11.87 -2.27 15.21
CA THR A 426 12.12 -2.64 13.81
C THR A 426 12.29 -4.15 13.66
N ILE A 427 13.08 -4.76 14.54
CA ILE A 427 13.33 -6.21 14.54
C ILE A 427 12.03 -6.96 14.84
N SER A 428 11.31 -6.60 15.90
CA SER A 428 10.06 -7.28 16.28
C SER A 428 8.99 -7.16 15.19
N ASN A 429 8.84 -5.99 14.57
CA ASN A 429 7.90 -5.79 13.46
C ASN A 429 8.32 -6.58 12.21
N GLY A 430 9.62 -6.60 11.88
CA GLY A 430 10.15 -7.40 10.77
C GLY A 430 9.94 -8.90 10.98
N LEU A 431 10.19 -9.42 12.19
CA LEU A 431 9.93 -10.81 12.56
C LEU A 431 8.45 -11.16 12.47
N PHE A 432 7.56 -10.26 12.91
CA PHE A 432 6.12 -10.46 12.77
C PHE A 432 5.71 -10.58 11.30
N ASN A 433 6.14 -9.65 10.44
CA ASN A 433 5.75 -9.67 9.04
C ASN A 433 6.33 -10.90 8.31
N LEU A 434 7.57 -11.29 8.61
CA LEU A 434 8.16 -12.54 8.12
C LEU A 434 7.35 -13.77 8.56
N SER A 435 6.94 -13.82 9.83
CA SER A 435 6.12 -14.92 10.36
C SER A 435 4.76 -15.01 9.69
N CYS A 436 4.09 -13.87 9.47
CA CYS A 436 2.84 -13.82 8.70
C CYS A 436 3.03 -14.34 7.28
N PHE A 437 4.10 -13.91 6.59
CA PHE A 437 4.40 -14.36 5.25
C PHE A 437 4.62 -15.88 5.20
N VAL A 438 5.47 -16.41 6.07
CA VAL A 438 5.76 -17.85 6.15
C VAL A 438 4.48 -18.63 6.46
N THR A 439 3.65 -18.12 7.38
CA THR A 439 2.37 -18.76 7.73
C THR A 439 1.41 -18.81 6.55
N ILE A 440 1.24 -17.71 5.82
CA ILE A 440 0.37 -17.66 4.64
C ILE A 440 0.89 -18.63 3.57
N ARG A 441 2.21 -18.65 3.31
CA ARG A 441 2.81 -19.58 2.34
C ARG A 441 2.67 -21.03 2.75
N ALA A 442 2.86 -21.34 4.04
CA ALA A 442 2.66 -22.68 4.57
C ALA A 442 1.21 -23.14 4.43
N MET A 443 0.24 -22.26 4.72
CA MET A 443 -1.19 -22.54 4.53
C MET A 443 -1.54 -22.77 3.05
N LEU A 444 -1.02 -21.92 2.15
CA LEU A 444 -1.22 -22.11 0.70
C LEU A 444 -0.62 -23.42 0.22
N TYR A 445 0.57 -23.78 0.69
CA TYR A 445 1.23 -25.04 0.34
C TYR A 445 0.47 -26.26 0.88
N ALA A 446 0.06 -26.22 2.16
CA ALA A 446 -0.71 -27.29 2.80
C ALA A 446 -2.07 -27.52 2.11
N ASN A 447 -2.69 -26.45 1.60
CA ASN A 447 -3.96 -26.52 0.87
C ASN A 447 -3.79 -26.77 -0.65
N GLY A 448 -2.64 -27.31 -1.08
CA GLY A 448 -2.42 -27.73 -2.47
C GLY A 448 -2.17 -26.58 -3.46
N GLY A 449 -1.71 -25.42 -2.99
CA GLY A 449 -1.39 -24.26 -3.82
C GLY A 449 -2.63 -23.50 -4.34
N VAL A 450 -3.83 -23.96 -4.00
CA VAL A 450 -5.06 -23.23 -4.26
C VAL A 450 -5.16 -22.12 -3.22
N ALA A 451 -5.09 -20.86 -3.66
CA ALA A 451 -5.48 -19.75 -2.80
C ALA A 451 -6.89 -20.06 -2.32
N VAL A 452 -7.05 -20.30 -1.01
CA VAL A 452 -8.39 -20.48 -0.44
C VAL A 452 -9.10 -19.15 -0.68
N PRO A 453 -10.10 -19.10 -1.57
CA PRO A 453 -10.83 -17.87 -1.77
C PRO A 453 -11.39 -17.48 -0.41
N MET A 454 -11.04 -16.29 0.06
CA MET A 454 -11.57 -15.73 1.29
C MET A 454 -13.05 -15.44 1.07
N VAL A 455 -13.85 -16.50 1.24
CA VAL A 455 -15.20 -16.74 0.74
C VAL A 455 -16.06 -15.48 0.71
N GLY A 456 -16.16 -14.86 -0.47
CA GLY A 456 -17.35 -14.15 -0.89
C GLY A 456 -18.25 -15.15 -1.60
N LYS A 457 -19.27 -15.69 -0.92
CA LYS A 457 -20.37 -16.35 -1.63
C LYS A 457 -20.88 -15.36 -2.66
N LYS A 458 -20.65 -15.61 -3.97
CA LYS A 458 -21.39 -14.96 -5.05
C LYS A 458 -22.85 -15.08 -4.64
N GLY A 459 -23.49 -13.93 -4.41
CA GLY A 459 -24.93 -13.90 -4.18
C GLY A 459 -25.57 -14.63 -5.36
N ARG A 460 -26.08 -15.85 -5.10
CA ARG A 460 -27.04 -16.48 -6.00
C ARG A 460 -28.12 -15.43 -6.18
N LYS A 461 -28.22 -14.85 -7.38
CA LYS A 461 -29.42 -14.14 -7.78
C LYS A 461 -30.52 -15.17 -7.66
N PHE A 462 -31.30 -15.07 -6.57
CA PHE A 462 -32.57 -15.76 -6.47
C PHE A 462 -33.43 -15.17 -7.59
N GLY A 463 -33.51 -15.89 -8.70
CA GLY A 463 -34.58 -15.70 -9.67
C GLY A 463 -35.88 -15.96 -8.94
N ARG A 464 -36.55 -14.89 -8.51
CA ARG A 464 -37.97 -14.96 -8.13
C ARG A 464 -38.77 -15.13 -9.42
N GLY A 465 -38.87 -16.37 -9.86
CA GLY A 465 -39.97 -16.82 -10.72
C GLY A 465 -41.19 -17.13 -9.85
N ARG A 466 -42.23 -16.31 -10.01
CA ARG A 466 -43.66 -16.60 -9.80
C ARG A 466 -44.37 -15.50 -10.61
N GLY A 467 -45.10 -15.76 -11.70
CA GLY A 467 -45.92 -16.92 -12.01
C GLY A 467 -47.32 -16.66 -11.47
N GLU A 468 -48.18 -16.14 -12.37
CA GLU A 468 -49.67 -16.20 -12.40
C GLU A 468 -50.40 -15.47 -11.25
N GLU A 469 -51.54 -14.79 -11.42
CA GLU A 469 -52.67 -14.90 -12.36
C GLU A 469 -53.52 -13.61 -12.21
N GLY A 470 -54.22 -13.15 -13.25
CA GLY A 470 -55.01 -11.90 -13.17
C GLY A 470 -55.71 -11.50 -14.47
N GLU A 471 -56.62 -12.36 -14.90
CA GLU A 471 -57.59 -12.29 -15.99
C GLU A 471 -58.43 -10.97 -16.06
N LYS A 472 -58.58 -10.38 -17.26
CA LYS A 472 -59.86 -10.18 -17.98
C LYS A 472 -59.80 -9.24 -19.20
N GLN A 473 -60.21 -9.83 -20.33
CA GLN A 473 -61.07 -9.32 -21.41
C GLN A 473 -60.96 -7.84 -21.86
N ASN A 474 -60.64 -7.62 -23.14
CA ASN A 474 -61.69 -7.24 -24.09
C ASN A 474 -61.30 -7.38 -25.57
N THR A 475 -62.35 -7.40 -26.37
CA THR A 475 -62.58 -7.96 -27.71
C THR A 475 -62.19 -7.08 -28.91
N ARG A 476 -62.20 -7.73 -30.09
CA ARG A 476 -62.43 -7.28 -31.49
C ARG A 476 -61.20 -7.36 -32.39
N SER A 477 -61.10 -8.28 -33.37
CA SER A 477 -61.95 -8.67 -34.51
C SER A 477 -61.25 -8.26 -35.82
N SER A 478 -61.42 -9.10 -36.86
CA SER A 478 -60.99 -8.95 -38.26
C SER A 478 -59.66 -9.65 -38.60
N SER A 479 -59.46 -10.35 -39.72
CA SER A 479 -60.24 -11.21 -40.62
C SER A 479 -59.25 -11.62 -41.73
N ARG A 480 -59.54 -12.73 -42.45
CA ARG A 480 -58.92 -13.18 -43.74
C ARG A 480 -57.46 -13.65 -43.68
N SER A 481 -56.99 -14.66 -44.42
CA SER A 481 -57.62 -15.62 -45.34
C SER A 481 -56.58 -16.69 -45.72
N ARG A 482 -57.07 -17.92 -45.87
CA ARG A 482 -56.58 -19.08 -46.63
C ARG A 482 -55.30 -18.93 -47.51
N GLY A 483 -54.45 -19.95 -47.42
CA GLY A 483 -53.49 -20.32 -48.46
C GLY A 483 -52.74 -21.61 -48.12
N ARG A 484 -53.15 -22.72 -48.72
CA ARG A 484 -52.68 -24.10 -48.51
C ARG A 484 -51.92 -24.51 -49.78
N SER A 485 -50.69 -25.04 -49.65
CA SER A 485 -50.24 -26.27 -50.36
C SER A 485 -48.71 -26.46 -50.36
N THR A 486 -48.29 -27.54 -49.71
CA THR A 486 -47.32 -28.56 -50.14
C THR A 486 -46.57 -28.41 -51.48
N SER A 487 -45.26 -28.70 -51.49
CA SER A 487 -44.69 -29.83 -52.25
C SER A 487 -43.25 -30.18 -51.82
N LYS A 488 -42.88 -31.44 -52.07
CA LYS A 488 -41.64 -32.15 -51.70
C LYS A 488 -40.61 -32.13 -52.86
N GLY A 489 -39.35 -32.39 -52.51
CA GLY A 489 -38.30 -32.96 -53.37
C GLY A 489 -37.40 -31.91 -54.04
N ARG A 490 -36.10 -32.12 -54.28
CA ARG A 490 -35.41 -33.38 -54.65
C ARG A 490 -33.89 -33.23 -54.41
N LYS A 491 -33.22 -34.37 -54.20
CA LYS A 491 -31.74 -34.54 -54.16
C LYS A 491 -31.07 -34.37 -55.54
N ASN A 492 -29.74 -34.22 -55.48
CA ASN A 492 -28.68 -34.40 -56.49
C ASN A 492 -28.14 -33.13 -57.15
N LYS A 493 -26.97 -32.65 -56.71
CA LYS A 493 -25.67 -33.06 -57.26
C LYS A 493 -24.58 -32.88 -56.21
#